data_AF-A0AAV6BZK7-F1
#
_entry.id   AF-A0AAV6BZK7-F1
#
_cell.length_a   1.000
_cell.length_b   1.000
_cell.length_c   1.000
_cell.angle_alpha   90.00
_cell.angle_beta   90.00
_cell.angle_gamma   90.00
#
_symmetry.space_group_name_H-M   'P 1'
#
loop_
_entity.id
_entity.type
_entity.pdbx_description
1 polymer ?
#
loop_
_entity_poly.entity_id
_entity_poly.type
_entity_poly.pdbx_seq_one_letter_code
_entity_poly.pdbx_strand_id
1 'polypeptide(L)'
;MAIASAFRAIVKSSRTNKTPRRQAMPKKASSEDARLVLRLYDLRRETEMRKARDWWAAQFWPESVEDYMNIAMGIGKQESKWLRQVASFWEMAATLVNHGALNEKLFLELSCSGEMYFIFGKLRPFLKEIRERTHSPEAFENIEKVILGSAVGRRRLAVIEGNIRRRREMLAKAKVSAAVS
;
A
#
# COMPACT_ATOMS: atom_id res chain seq x y z
N MET A 1 35.96 -12.98 37.73
CA MET A 1 34.66 -13.58 38.13
C MET A 1 33.50 -12.58 38.31
N ALA A 2 33.66 -11.29 37.95
CA ALA A 2 32.61 -10.27 38.10
C ALA A 2 31.79 -9.98 36.82
N ILE A 3 32.29 -10.36 35.64
CA ILE A 3 31.66 -10.02 34.35
C ILE A 3 30.50 -10.97 34.00
N ALA A 4 30.53 -12.22 34.49
CA ALA A 4 29.46 -13.19 34.25
C ALA A 4 28.17 -12.91 35.04
N SER A 5 28.25 -12.13 36.14
CA SER A 5 27.09 -11.80 36.98
C SER A 5 26.24 -10.68 36.38
N ALA A 6 26.87 -9.72 35.69
CA ALA A 6 26.16 -8.62 35.03
C ALA A 6 25.30 -9.09 33.85
N PHE A 7 25.75 -10.11 33.12
CA PHE A 7 25.00 -10.67 31.98
C PHE A 7 23.71 -11.38 32.40
N ARG A 8 23.69 -12.04 33.58
CA ARG A 8 22.48 -12.71 34.11
C ARG A 8 21.41 -11.72 34.61
N ALA A 9 21.82 -10.52 35.06
CA ALA A 9 20.90 -9.48 35.51
C ALA A 9 20.18 -8.79 34.34
N ILE A 10 20.87 -8.58 33.22
CA ILE A 10 20.30 -7.99 32.00
C ILE A 10 19.27 -8.93 31.36
N VAL A 11 19.55 -10.25 31.33
CA VAL A 11 18.64 -11.25 30.75
C VAL A 11 17.39 -11.51 31.63
N LYS A 12 17.45 -11.28 32.95
CA LYS A 12 16.29 -11.43 33.84
C LYS A 12 15.33 -10.23 33.81
N SER A 13 15.81 -9.03 33.44
CA SER A 13 14.99 -7.80 33.37
C SER A 13 14.07 -7.76 32.13
N SER A 14 14.31 -8.59 31.11
CA SER A 14 13.57 -8.55 29.84
C SER A 14 12.22 -9.27 29.87
N ARG A 15 11.77 -9.81 31.02
CA ARG A 15 10.56 -10.66 31.11
C ARG A 15 9.25 -9.95 31.40
N THR A 16 9.18 -8.62 31.30
CA THR A 16 7.90 -7.89 31.41
C THR A 16 7.73 -6.80 30.36
N ASN A 17 8.14 -7.02 29.11
CA ASN A 17 7.53 -6.29 28.01
C ASN A 17 6.27 -7.05 27.57
N LYS A 18 5.17 -6.78 28.26
CA LYS A 18 3.85 -6.98 27.67
C LYS A 18 3.87 -6.17 26.37
N THR A 19 3.94 -6.86 25.23
CA THR A 19 3.63 -6.28 23.92
C THR A 19 2.38 -5.42 24.13
N PRO A 20 2.36 -4.13 23.73
CA PRO A 20 1.17 -3.34 23.90
C PRO A 20 0.06 -4.11 23.19
N ARG A 21 -0.91 -4.60 23.96
CA ARG A 21 -2.15 -5.16 23.40
C ARG A 21 -2.63 -4.05 22.49
N ARG A 22 -2.59 -4.30 21.17
CA ARG A 22 -3.14 -3.43 20.13
C ARG A 22 -4.43 -2.87 20.72
N GLN A 23 -4.42 -1.59 21.09
CA GLN A 23 -5.52 -0.99 21.84
C GLN A 23 -6.76 -1.32 21.03
N ALA A 24 -7.69 -2.08 21.62
CA ALA A 24 -8.81 -2.61 20.87
C ALA A 24 -9.62 -1.40 20.40
N MET A 25 -9.44 -1.06 19.12
CA MET A 25 -10.15 0.02 18.43
C MET A 25 -11.64 -0.04 18.80
N PRO A 26 -12.31 1.11 18.97
CA PRO A 26 -13.75 1.11 19.16
C PRO A 26 -14.39 0.25 18.05
N LYS A 27 -15.18 -0.76 18.45
CA LYS A 27 -15.75 -1.77 17.55
C LYS A 27 -16.57 -1.16 16.40
N LYS A 28 -17.04 0.08 16.56
CA LYS A 28 -17.81 0.86 15.60
C LYS A 28 -17.00 2.07 15.18
N ALA A 29 -17.06 2.42 13.89
CA ALA A 29 -16.48 3.65 13.37
C ALA A 29 -17.09 4.87 14.07
N SER A 30 -16.23 5.83 14.39
CA SER A 30 -16.57 7.11 15.02
C SER A 30 -16.80 8.22 14.00
N SER A 31 -17.29 9.37 14.45
CA SER A 31 -17.34 10.59 13.65
C SER A 31 -15.95 11.11 13.29
N GLU A 32 -14.94 10.87 14.13
CA GLU A 32 -13.53 11.17 13.83
C GLU A 32 -13.01 10.36 12.64
N ASP A 33 -13.31 9.06 12.62
CA ASP A 33 -12.95 8.18 11.50
C ASP A 33 -13.58 8.67 10.19
N ALA A 34 -14.86 9.06 10.24
CA ALA A 34 -15.56 9.62 9.07
C ALA A 34 -14.89 10.91 8.59
N ARG A 35 -14.52 11.81 9.51
CA ARG A 35 -13.79 13.05 9.17
C ARG A 35 -12.43 12.78 8.56
N LEU A 36 -11.69 11.80 9.07
CA LEU A 36 -10.40 11.39 8.50
C LEU A 36 -10.56 10.82 7.08
N VAL A 37 -11.55 9.95 6.83
CA VAL A 37 -11.82 9.43 5.50
C VAL A 37 -12.20 10.54 4.51
N LEU A 38 -13.06 11.47 4.92
CA LEU A 38 -13.43 12.62 4.09
C LEU A 38 -12.23 13.52 3.82
N ARG A 39 -11.34 13.71 4.80
CA ARG A 39 -10.10 14.46 4.62
C ARG A 39 -9.14 13.78 3.64
N LEU A 40 -8.98 12.46 3.73
CA LEU A 40 -8.20 11.69 2.76
C LEU A 40 -8.78 11.81 1.34
N TYR A 41 -10.11 11.80 1.21
CA TYR A 41 -10.78 12.03 -0.06
C TYR A 41 -10.50 13.44 -0.61
N ASP A 42 -10.60 14.47 0.22
CA ASP A 42 -10.31 15.85 -0.18
C ASP A 42 -8.89 16.02 -0.73
N LEU A 43 -7.89 15.44 -0.07
CA LEU A 43 -6.51 15.47 -0.54
C LEU A 43 -6.32 14.78 -1.89
N ARG A 44 -7.12 13.76 -2.19
CA ARG A 44 -7.11 13.06 -3.49
C ARG A 44 -7.80 13.83 -4.61
N ARG A 45 -8.47 14.94 -4.29
CA ARG A 45 -9.10 15.85 -5.27
C ARG A 45 -8.21 17.01 -5.68
N GLU A 46 -7.05 17.17 -5.06
CA GLU A 46 -6.06 18.14 -5.51
C GLU A 46 -5.75 17.90 -7.01
N THR A 47 -5.57 18.98 -7.78
CA THR A 47 -5.54 18.93 -9.24
C THR A 47 -4.40 18.06 -9.76
N GLU A 48 -3.22 18.17 -9.17
CA GLU A 48 -2.07 17.37 -9.58
C GLU A 48 -2.19 15.93 -9.09
N MET A 49 -2.75 15.73 -7.88
CA MET A 49 -3.05 14.39 -7.37
C MET A 49 -4.07 13.65 -8.26
N ARG A 50 -5.08 14.34 -8.80
CA ARG A 50 -6.03 13.75 -9.75
C ARG A 50 -5.34 13.24 -11.02
N LYS A 51 -4.47 14.05 -11.63
CA LYS A 51 -3.68 13.61 -12.80
C LYS A 51 -2.82 12.40 -12.48
N ALA A 52 -2.17 12.39 -11.32
CA ALA A 52 -1.35 11.26 -10.88
C ALA A 52 -2.19 9.97 -10.76
N ARG A 53 -3.37 10.07 -10.15
CA ARG A 53 -4.31 8.95 -9.99
C ARG A 53 -4.84 8.44 -11.34
N ASP A 54 -5.16 9.36 -12.25
CA ASP A 54 -5.60 9.01 -13.61
C ASP A 54 -4.48 8.31 -14.39
N TRP A 55 -3.24 8.76 -14.27
CA TRP A 55 -2.07 8.10 -14.84
C TRP A 55 -1.88 6.68 -14.27
N TRP A 56 -1.98 6.52 -12.95
CA TRP A 56 -1.95 5.21 -12.29
C TRP A 56 -3.04 4.26 -12.81
N ALA A 57 -4.24 4.78 -13.08
CA ALA A 57 -5.37 3.99 -13.55
C ALA A 57 -5.25 3.63 -15.04
N ALA A 58 -4.99 4.62 -15.87
CA ALA A 58 -5.09 4.53 -17.33
C ALA A 58 -3.82 4.04 -17.99
N GLN A 59 -2.64 4.50 -17.54
CA GLN A 59 -1.39 4.36 -18.29
C GLN A 59 -0.40 3.42 -17.61
N PHE A 60 -0.27 3.49 -16.29
CA PHE A 60 0.72 2.71 -15.57
C PHE A 60 0.29 1.24 -15.39
N TRP A 61 0.77 0.37 -16.27
CA TRP A 61 0.49 -1.07 -16.26
C TRP A 61 1.79 -1.86 -16.37
N PRO A 62 2.61 -1.92 -15.30
CA PRO A 62 3.89 -2.62 -15.34
C PRO A 62 3.67 -4.11 -15.60
N GLU A 63 4.45 -4.65 -16.53
CA GLU A 63 4.52 -6.06 -16.91
C GLU A 63 5.74 -6.75 -16.26
N SER A 64 6.74 -5.97 -15.85
CA SER A 64 7.88 -6.44 -15.07
C SER A 64 8.33 -5.45 -13.98
N VAL A 65 9.32 -5.86 -13.16
CA VAL A 65 9.95 -4.96 -12.19
C VAL A 65 10.74 -3.85 -12.89
N GLU A 66 11.29 -4.09 -14.07
CA GLU A 66 12.00 -3.09 -14.88
C GLU A 66 11.10 -1.92 -15.25
N ASP A 67 9.85 -2.17 -15.64
CA ASP A 67 8.88 -1.12 -15.95
C ASP A 67 8.67 -0.18 -14.75
N TYR A 68 8.54 -0.77 -13.55
CA TYR A 68 8.45 -0.01 -12.31
C TYR A 68 9.73 0.78 -12.06
N MET A 69 10.90 0.12 -12.13
CA MET A 69 12.19 0.74 -11.80
C MET A 69 12.56 1.87 -12.77
N ASN A 70 12.25 1.73 -14.06
CA ASN A 70 12.49 2.77 -15.07
C ASN A 70 11.76 4.07 -14.73
N ILE A 71 10.54 3.99 -14.19
CA ILE A 71 9.77 5.16 -13.74
C ILE A 71 10.27 5.62 -12.36
N ALA A 72 10.46 4.70 -11.41
CA ALA A 72 10.86 5.02 -10.05
C ALA A 72 12.23 5.74 -9.99
N MET A 73 13.18 5.31 -10.82
CA MET A 73 14.53 5.87 -10.91
C MET A 73 14.62 7.13 -11.77
N GLY A 74 13.58 7.46 -12.55
CA GLY A 74 13.48 8.69 -13.33
C GLY A 74 13.25 9.94 -12.48
N ILE A 75 14.11 10.19 -11.48
CA ILE A 75 13.98 11.34 -10.56
C ILE A 75 13.87 12.64 -11.37
N GLY A 76 12.87 13.46 -11.03
CA GLY A 76 12.57 14.71 -11.73
C GLY A 76 11.56 14.58 -12.87
N LYS A 77 11.37 13.38 -13.44
CA LYS A 77 10.33 13.11 -14.45
C LYS A 77 8.93 13.11 -13.82
N GLN A 78 7.94 13.49 -14.62
CA GLN A 78 6.57 13.68 -14.14
C GLN A 78 5.93 12.38 -13.65
N GLU A 79 6.14 11.28 -14.37
CA GLU A 79 5.65 9.95 -14.03
C GLU A 79 6.27 9.44 -12.73
N SER A 80 7.55 9.75 -12.48
CA SER A 80 8.21 9.42 -11.21
C SER A 80 7.59 10.18 -10.04
N LYS A 81 7.27 11.47 -10.23
CA LYS A 81 6.55 12.28 -9.24
C LYS A 81 5.17 11.68 -8.96
N TRP A 82 4.40 11.37 -10.00
CA TRP A 82 3.07 10.76 -9.87
C TRP A 82 3.10 9.37 -9.22
N LEU A 83 4.06 8.53 -9.59
CA LEU A 83 4.30 7.23 -8.96
C LEU A 83 4.45 7.39 -7.45
N ARG A 84 5.40 8.25 -7.03
CA ARG A 84 5.72 8.49 -5.62
C ARG A 84 4.59 9.16 -4.87
N GLN A 85 3.90 10.12 -5.48
CA GLN A 85 2.82 10.88 -4.85
C GLN A 85 1.68 9.95 -4.42
N VAL A 86 1.19 9.11 -5.33
CA VAL A 86 0.04 8.25 -5.04
C VAL A 86 0.43 7.06 -4.17
N ALA A 87 1.60 6.45 -4.41
CA ALA A 87 2.09 5.35 -3.58
C ALA A 87 2.29 5.79 -2.12
N SER A 88 2.97 6.93 -1.89
CA SER A 88 3.23 7.43 -0.53
C SER A 88 1.96 7.89 0.17
N PHE A 89 0.99 8.48 -0.56
CA PHE A 89 -0.31 8.82 0.00
C PHE A 89 -1.03 7.61 0.59
N TRP A 90 -1.08 6.50 -0.15
CA TRP A 90 -1.76 5.29 0.31
C TRP A 90 -1.00 4.54 1.39
N GLU A 91 0.33 4.55 1.35
CA GLU A 91 1.16 4.04 2.43
C GLU A 91 0.88 4.79 3.74
N MET A 92 0.91 6.13 3.70
CA MET A 92 0.58 6.96 4.86
C MET A 92 -0.84 6.69 5.38
N ALA A 93 -1.84 6.58 4.50
CA ALA A 93 -3.21 6.26 4.89
C ALA A 93 -3.32 4.89 5.58
N ALA A 94 -2.60 3.88 5.08
CA ALA A 94 -2.54 2.56 5.70
C ALA A 94 -1.84 2.59 7.06
N THR A 95 -0.83 3.44 7.25
CA THR A 95 -0.18 3.66 8.56
C THR A 95 -1.21 4.11 9.62
N LEU A 96 -2.14 5.01 9.27
CA LEU A 96 -3.19 5.45 10.21
C LEU A 96 -4.02 4.27 10.73
N VAL A 97 -4.31 3.29 9.87
CA VAL A 97 -5.07 2.09 10.26
C VAL A 97 -4.21 1.14 11.09
N ASN A 98 -2.97 0.89 10.68
CA ASN A 98 -2.05 0.01 11.41
C ASN A 98 -1.82 0.48 12.84
N HIS A 99 -1.79 1.79 13.05
CA HIS A 99 -1.61 2.43 14.35
C HIS A 99 -2.92 2.70 15.12
N GLY A 100 -4.08 2.32 14.57
CA GLY A 100 -5.37 2.52 15.24
C GLY A 100 -5.85 3.99 15.30
N ALA A 101 -5.31 4.86 14.45
CA ALA A 101 -5.85 6.21 14.28
C ALA A 101 -7.09 6.23 13.36
N LEU A 102 -7.29 5.19 12.55
CA LEU A 102 -8.42 5.05 11.64
C LEU A 102 -9.03 3.65 11.68
N ASN A 103 -10.36 3.58 11.77
CA ASN A 103 -11.11 2.33 11.81
C ASN A 103 -10.87 1.45 10.58
N GLU A 104 -10.29 0.26 10.80
CA GLU A 104 -9.93 -0.70 9.74
C GLU A 104 -11.14 -1.11 8.88
N LYS A 105 -12.28 -1.42 9.51
CA LYS A 105 -13.47 -1.88 8.76
C LYS A 105 -14.01 -0.80 7.84
N LEU A 106 -14.11 0.44 8.33
CA LEU A 106 -14.51 1.59 7.51
C LEU A 106 -13.50 1.82 6.39
N PHE A 107 -12.21 1.88 6.71
CA PHE A 107 -11.16 2.16 5.72
C PHE A 107 -11.11 1.13 4.62
N LEU A 108 -11.24 -0.16 4.95
CA LEU A 108 -11.17 -1.26 3.97
C LEU A 108 -12.38 -1.31 3.02
N GLU A 109 -13.44 -0.54 3.24
CA GLU A 109 -14.53 -0.38 2.27
C GLU A 109 -13.99 0.14 0.92
N LEU A 110 -14.48 -0.46 -0.18
CA LEU A 110 -13.98 -0.12 -1.52
C LEU A 110 -14.28 1.32 -1.91
N SER A 111 -15.35 1.91 -1.37
CA SER A 111 -15.68 3.32 -1.54
C SER A 111 -14.64 4.26 -0.90
N CYS A 112 -13.97 3.81 0.16
CA CYS A 112 -12.94 4.57 0.86
C CYS A 112 -11.55 4.35 0.24
N SER A 113 -11.16 3.09 0.06
CA SER A 113 -9.78 2.70 -0.27
C SER A 113 -9.63 1.82 -1.52
N GLY A 114 -10.64 1.72 -2.40
CA GLY A 114 -10.59 0.86 -3.59
C GLY A 114 -9.35 1.05 -4.48
N GLU A 115 -8.88 2.29 -4.63
CA GLU A 115 -7.66 2.61 -5.39
C GLU A 115 -6.38 2.06 -4.73
N MET A 116 -6.33 1.99 -3.40
CA MET A 116 -5.21 1.38 -2.66
C MET A 116 -5.03 -0.09 -3.06
N TYR A 117 -6.13 -0.85 -3.08
CA TYR A 117 -6.10 -2.26 -3.50
C TYR A 117 -5.65 -2.39 -4.96
N PHE A 118 -6.07 -1.47 -5.82
CA PHE A 118 -5.71 -1.50 -7.23
C PHE A 118 -4.22 -1.24 -7.45
N ILE A 119 -3.65 -0.24 -6.78
CA ILE A 119 -2.22 0.06 -6.79
C ILE A 119 -1.42 -1.12 -6.24
N PHE A 120 -1.82 -1.64 -5.06
CA PHE A 120 -1.16 -2.78 -4.45
C PHE A 120 -1.23 -4.01 -5.35
N GLY A 121 -2.39 -4.33 -5.91
CA GLY A 121 -2.56 -5.48 -6.81
C GLY A 121 -1.71 -5.39 -8.08
N LYS A 122 -1.44 -4.18 -8.61
CA LYS A 122 -0.55 -3.99 -9.76
C LYS A 122 0.90 -4.33 -9.41
N LEU A 123 1.37 -3.93 -8.23
CA LEU A 123 2.76 -4.04 -7.80
C LEU A 123 3.09 -5.31 -7.03
N ARG A 124 2.11 -5.94 -6.39
CA ARG A 124 2.27 -7.12 -5.53
C ARG A 124 3.07 -8.25 -6.18
N PRO A 125 2.91 -8.58 -7.48
CA PRO A 125 3.75 -9.59 -8.14
C PRO A 125 5.25 -9.27 -8.13
N PHE A 126 5.61 -8.00 -8.10
CA PHE A 126 7.00 -7.50 -8.20
C PHE A 126 7.54 -7.01 -6.85
N LEU A 127 6.75 -7.08 -5.78
CA LEU A 127 7.03 -6.36 -4.54
C LEU A 127 8.33 -6.80 -3.87
N LYS A 128 8.64 -8.11 -3.92
CA LYS A 128 9.90 -8.65 -3.41
C LYS A 128 11.10 -8.01 -4.11
N GLU A 129 11.12 -8.03 -5.44
CA GLU A 129 12.21 -7.48 -6.24
C GLU A 129 12.29 -5.94 -6.13
N ILE A 130 11.15 -5.25 -6.02
CA ILE A 130 11.12 -3.81 -5.73
C ILE A 130 11.87 -3.51 -4.43
N ARG A 131 11.57 -4.24 -3.35
CA ARG A 131 12.22 -4.05 -2.04
C ARG A 131 13.73 -4.31 -2.11
N GLU A 132 14.13 -5.37 -2.81
CA GLU A 132 15.53 -5.73 -3.01
C GLU A 132 16.28 -4.66 -3.81
N ARG A 133 15.76 -4.24 -4.96
CA ARG A 133 16.42 -3.29 -5.87
C ARG A 133 16.45 -1.85 -5.37
N THR A 134 15.49 -1.47 -4.54
CA THR A 134 15.44 -0.12 -3.94
C THR A 134 16.12 -0.05 -2.58
N HIS A 135 16.64 -1.18 -2.06
CA HIS A 135 17.14 -1.31 -0.70
C HIS A 135 16.15 -0.80 0.36
N SER A 136 14.86 -0.99 0.11
CA SER A 136 13.77 -0.54 0.97
C SER A 136 12.93 -1.75 1.40
N PRO A 137 13.31 -2.46 2.47
CA PRO A 137 12.58 -3.66 2.91
C PRO A 137 11.13 -3.36 3.30
N GLU A 138 10.83 -2.12 3.68
CA GLU A 138 9.52 -1.66 4.13
C GLU A 138 8.66 -1.07 3.00
N ALA A 139 9.12 -1.10 1.74
CA ALA A 139 8.33 -0.57 0.63
C ALA A 139 6.96 -1.27 0.56
N PHE A 140 5.88 -0.47 0.52
CA PHE A 140 4.47 -0.91 0.52
C PHE A 140 4.04 -1.79 1.71
N GLU A 141 4.80 -1.78 2.81
CA GLU A 141 4.55 -2.68 3.94
C GLU A 141 3.26 -2.34 4.69
N ASN A 142 2.89 -1.06 4.85
CA ASN A 142 1.67 -0.73 5.60
C ASN A 142 0.42 -1.15 4.82
N ILE A 143 0.39 -0.91 3.52
CA ILE A 143 -0.70 -1.36 2.65
C ILE A 143 -0.79 -2.89 2.70
N GLU A 144 0.35 -3.59 2.59
CA GLU A 144 0.41 -5.04 2.69
C GLU A 144 -0.18 -5.54 4.02
N LYS A 145 0.26 -4.98 5.15
CA LYS A 145 -0.23 -5.33 6.49
C LYS A 145 -1.74 -5.10 6.63
N VAL A 146 -2.24 -3.95 6.19
CA VAL A 146 -3.68 -3.61 6.28
C VAL A 146 -4.54 -4.55 5.44
N ILE A 147 -4.16 -4.80 4.19
CA ILE A 147 -4.93 -5.65 3.27
C ILE A 147 -4.85 -7.12 3.69
N LEU A 148 -3.63 -7.63 3.89
CA LEU A 148 -3.41 -9.05 4.15
C LEU A 148 -3.73 -9.45 5.59
N GLY A 149 -3.70 -8.52 6.54
CA GLY A 149 -4.14 -8.74 7.93
C GLY A 149 -5.63 -9.01 8.08
N SER A 150 -6.45 -8.63 7.10
CA SER A 150 -7.92 -8.71 7.16
C SER A 150 -8.49 -9.76 6.21
N ALA A 151 -9.42 -10.59 6.68
CA ALA A 151 -10.13 -11.56 5.82
C ALA A 151 -10.95 -10.85 4.72
N VAL A 152 -11.54 -9.71 5.03
CA VAL A 152 -12.26 -8.87 4.05
C VAL A 152 -11.28 -8.25 3.06
N GLY A 153 -10.15 -7.74 3.55
CA GLY A 153 -9.08 -7.20 2.72
C GLY A 153 -8.56 -8.21 1.69
N ARG A 154 -8.19 -9.42 2.13
CA ARG A 154 -7.75 -10.50 1.24
C ARG A 154 -8.80 -10.86 0.18
N ARG A 155 -10.07 -10.99 0.56
CA ARG A 155 -11.16 -11.30 -0.38
C ARG A 155 -11.32 -10.20 -1.43
N ARG A 156 -11.32 -8.93 -1.02
CA ARG A 156 -11.44 -7.77 -1.93
C ARG A 156 -10.24 -7.68 -2.86
N LEU A 157 -9.02 -7.90 -2.35
CA LEU A 157 -7.81 -7.94 -3.15
C LEU A 157 -7.89 -9.00 -4.25
N ALA A 158 -8.31 -10.23 -3.92
CA ALA A 158 -8.42 -11.31 -4.91
C ALA A 158 -9.35 -10.95 -6.09
N VAL A 159 -10.48 -10.29 -5.80
CA VAL A 159 -11.39 -9.78 -6.84
C VAL A 159 -10.69 -8.73 -7.72
N ILE A 160 -9.99 -7.79 -7.09
CA ILE A 160 -9.30 -6.71 -7.79
C ILE A 160 -8.13 -7.23 -8.63
N GLU A 161 -7.35 -8.18 -8.13
CA GLU A 161 -6.31 -8.87 -8.89
C GLU A 161 -6.91 -9.60 -10.11
N GLY A 162 -8.09 -10.20 -9.97
CA GLY A 162 -8.84 -10.76 -11.10
C GLY A 162 -9.20 -9.72 -12.16
N ASN A 163 -9.60 -8.52 -11.74
CA ASN A 163 -9.90 -7.42 -12.66
C ASN A 163 -8.63 -6.89 -13.35
N ILE A 164 -7.52 -6.77 -12.61
CA ILE A 164 -6.21 -6.35 -13.13
C ILE A 164 -5.72 -7.34 -14.19
N ARG A 165 -5.82 -8.66 -13.95
CA ARG A 165 -5.45 -9.68 -14.95
C ARG A 165 -6.25 -9.55 -16.23
N ARG A 166 -7.59 -9.48 -16.13
CA ARG A 166 -8.47 -9.27 -17.30
C ARG A 166 -8.11 -8.00 -18.07
N ARG A 167 -7.79 -6.91 -17.36
CA ARG A 167 -7.36 -5.65 -18.02
C ARG A 167 -6.01 -5.79 -18.71
N ARG A 168 -5.03 -6.45 -18.11
CA ARG A 168 -3.73 -6.74 -18.75
C ARG A 168 -3.91 -7.56 -20.03
N GLU A 169 -4.75 -8.59 -20.00
CA GLU A 169 -5.07 -9.39 -21.19
C GLU A 169 -5.70 -8.56 -22.31
N MET A 170 -6.64 -7.66 -21.98
CA MET A 170 -7.23 -6.75 -22.97
C MET A 170 -6.19 -5.79 -23.57
N LEU A 171 -5.31 -5.22 -22.74
CA LEU A 171 -4.24 -4.35 -23.20
C LEU A 171 -3.25 -5.09 -24.12
N ALA A 172 -2.88 -6.32 -23.77
CA ALA A 172 -2.01 -7.16 -24.59
C ALA A 172 -2.65 -7.46 -25.96
N LYS A 173 -3.93 -7.83 -25.99
CA LYS A 173 -4.66 -8.05 -27.26
C LYS A 173 -4.73 -6.78 -28.12
N ALA A 174 -4.98 -5.63 -27.51
CA ALA A 174 -5.01 -4.35 -28.23
C ALA A 174 -3.64 -3.98 -28.82
N LYS A 175 -2.53 -4.21 -28.09
CA LYS A 175 -1.16 -4.02 -28.58
C LYS A 175 -0.88 -4.89 -29.81
N VAL A 176 -1.27 -6.17 -29.77
CA VAL A 176 -1.09 -7.10 -30.90
C VAL A 176 -1.91 -6.64 -32.11
N SER A 177 -3.18 -6.28 -31.91
CA SER A 177 -4.03 -5.79 -33.00
C SER A 177 -3.46 -4.54 -33.67
N ALA A 178 -2.92 -3.60 -32.89
CA ALA A 178 -2.33 -2.37 -33.42
C ALA A 178 -1.01 -2.58 -34.16
N ALA A 179 -0.28 -3.67 -33.88
CA ALA A 179 0.98 -3.99 -34.57
C ALA A 179 0.79 -4.71 -35.91
N VAL A 180 -0.41 -5.23 -36.17
CA VAL A 180 -0.76 -5.97 -37.40
C VAL A 180 -1.60 -5.11 -38.36
N SER A 181 -2.02 -3.92 -37.93
CA SER A 181 -2.68 -2.87 -38.73
C SER A 181 -1.67 -1.82 -39.17
#